data_AF-A0A645IN02-F1
#
_entry.id   AF-A0A645IN02-F1
#
_cell.length_a   1.000
_cell.length_b   1.000
_cell.length_c   1.000
_cell.angle_alpha   90.00
_cell.angle_beta   90.00
_cell.angle_gamma   90.00
#
_symmetry.space_group_name_H-M   'P 1'
#
loop_
_entity.id
_entity.type
_entity.pdbx_description
1 polymer ?
#
loop_
_entity_poly.entity_id
_entity_poly.type
_entity_poly.pdbx_seq_one_letter_code
_entity_poly.pdbx_strand_id
1 'polypeptide(L)'
;MSKIIAKGIYLGRECVAECFIEDGSVIIEIDGEYDKKVQKKFNELLKNCSPIGGTYHPPKNSLLAGYSVLENSFFDIGSNPEINVEGEIETIPTYDIENIIY
;
A
#
# COMPACT_ATOMS: atom_id res chain seq x y z
N MET A 1 8.40 -10.99 -9.56
CA MET A 1 8.01 -10.76 -8.15
C MET A 1 6.83 -9.81 -8.17
N SER A 2 5.82 -10.05 -7.33
CA SER A 2 4.69 -9.13 -7.23
C SER A 2 5.12 -7.87 -6.49
N LYS A 3 4.83 -6.70 -7.05
CA LYS A 3 5.14 -5.42 -6.43
C LYS A 3 4.06 -4.40 -6.71
N ILE A 4 3.94 -3.43 -5.81
CA ILE A 4 3.05 -2.29 -5.93
C ILE A 4 3.93 -1.07 -6.21
N ILE A 5 3.62 -0.36 -7.28
CA ILE A 5 4.29 0.88 -7.67
C ILE A 5 3.28 1.99 -7.44
N ALA A 6 3.61 2.96 -6.60
CA ALA A 6 2.77 4.12 -6.36
C ALA A 6 3.55 5.39 -6.68
N LYS A 7 3.00 6.25 -7.52
CA LYS A 7 3.57 7.56 -7.85
C LYS A 7 2.79 8.65 -7.13
N GLY A 8 3.49 9.51 -6.40
CA GLY A 8 2.85 10.59 -5.64
C GLY A 8 3.85 11.64 -5.16
N ILE A 9 3.36 12.59 -4.37
CA ILE A 9 4.13 13.65 -3.74
C ILE A 9 4.48 13.18 -2.33
N TYR A 10 5.76 13.07 -2.04
CA TYR A 10 6.28 12.76 -0.72
C TYR A 10 7.24 13.87 -0.29
N LEU A 11 6.95 14.52 0.85
CA LEU A 11 7.76 15.64 1.36
C LEU A 11 7.90 16.79 0.34
N GLY A 12 6.82 17.08 -0.39
CA GLY A 12 6.73 18.16 -1.36
C GLY A 12 7.41 17.89 -2.71
N ARG A 13 7.81 16.64 -3.00
CA ARG A 13 8.41 16.25 -4.28
C ARG A 13 7.71 15.03 -4.87
N GLU A 14 7.57 15.02 -6.20
CA GLU A 14 7.13 13.81 -6.90
C GLU A 14 8.18 12.70 -6.73
N CYS A 15 7.72 11.51 -6.36
CA CYS A 15 8.54 10.32 -6.23
C CYS A 15 7.74 9.08 -6.62
N VAL A 16 8.45 7.99 -6.87
CA VAL A 16 7.89 6.66 -7.11
C VAL A 16 8.21 5.78 -5.91
N ALA A 17 7.19 5.28 -5.23
CA ALA A 17 7.31 4.29 -4.17
C ALA A 17 7.10 2.89 -4.73
N GLU A 18 8.05 2.00 -4.52
CA GLU A 18 7.94 0.59 -4.86
C GLU A 18 7.82 -0.23 -3.58
N CYS A 19 6.81 -1.08 -3.50
CA CYS A 19 6.52 -1.92 -2.35
C CYS A 19 6.47 -3.39 -2.77
N PHE A 20 7.26 -4.22 -2.13
CA PHE A 20 7.39 -5.65 -2.46
C PHE A 20 7.64 -6.48 -1.20
N ILE A 21 7.49 -7.81 -1.30
CA ILE A 21 7.84 -8.72 -0.21
C ILE A 21 9.22 -9.30 -0.45
N GLU A 22 10.11 -9.15 0.53
CA GLU A 22 11.43 -9.77 0.58
C GLU A 22 11.61 -10.46 1.93
N ASP A 23 12.01 -11.73 1.92
CA ASP A 23 12.19 -12.56 3.13
C ASP A 23 10.98 -12.55 4.10
N GLY A 24 9.76 -12.48 3.55
CA GLY A 24 8.51 -12.47 4.32
C GLY A 24 8.20 -11.12 5.00
N SER A 25 8.97 -10.07 4.67
CA SER A 25 8.74 -8.70 5.14
C SER A 25 8.34 -7.79 3.98
N VAL A 26 7.45 -6.83 4.25
CA VAL A 26 7.07 -5.81 3.27
C VAL A 26 8.13 -4.72 3.26
N ILE A 27 8.81 -4.54 2.13
CA ILE A 27 9.85 -3.54 1.90
C ILE A 27 9.29 -2.42 1.04
N ILE A 28 9.69 -1.18 1.34
CA ILE A 28 9.40 0.00 0.53
C ILE A 28 10.71 0.68 0.10
N GLU A 29 10.77 1.04 -1.18
CA GLU A 29 11.83 1.83 -1.78
C GLU A 29 11.22 3.10 -2.39
N ILE A 30 11.97 4.20 -2.37
CA ILE A 30 11.57 5.47 -2.98
C ILE A 30 12.58 5.79 -4.08
N ASP A 31 12.09 5.95 -5.30
CA ASP A 31 12.88 6.18 -6.51
C ASP A 31 13.99 5.13 -6.69
N GLY A 32 13.70 3.87 -6.30
CA GLY A 32 14.63 2.73 -6.35
C GLY A 32 15.69 2.71 -5.23
N GLU A 33 15.57 3.59 -4.23
CA GLU A 33 16.47 3.62 -3.07
C GLU A 33 15.77 3.19 -1.78
N TYR A 34 16.40 2.26 -1.06
CA TYR A 34 15.98 1.86 0.27
C TYR A 34 16.46 2.86 1.33
N ASP A 35 15.51 3.47 2.06
CA ASP A 35 15.80 4.32 3.22
C ASP A 35 15.20 3.71 4.50
N LYS A 36 16.05 3.44 5.50
CA LYS A 36 15.65 2.85 6.79
C LYS A 36 14.62 3.67 7.56
N LYS A 37 14.67 5.00 7.48
CA LYS A 37 13.69 5.89 8.15
C LYS A 37 12.36 5.82 7.42
N VAL A 38 12.37 5.80 6.09
CA VAL A 38 11.15 5.63 5.29
C VAL A 38 10.52 4.27 5.58
N GLN A 39 11.31 3.19 5.57
CA GLN A 39 10.83 1.86 5.95
C GLN A 39 10.24 1.83 7.36
N LYS A 40 10.88 2.48 8.33
CA LYS A 40 10.35 2.53 9.70
C LYS A 40 9.00 3.24 9.76
N LYS A 41 8.87 4.41 9.11
CA LYS A 41 7.60 5.14 9.01
C LYS A 41 6.53 4.28 8.32
N PHE A 42 6.88 3.63 7.23
CA PHE A 42 5.98 2.74 6.50
C PHE A 42 5.50 1.56 7.36
N ASN A 43 6.40 0.92 8.13
CA ASN A 43 6.04 -0.13 9.07
C ASN A 43 5.10 0.36 10.19
N GLU A 44 5.24 1.61 10.63
CA GLU A 44 4.30 2.21 11.59
C GLU A 44 2.92 2.45 10.96
N LEU A 45 2.87 2.88 9.69
CA LEU A 45 1.63 3.03 8.94
C LEU A 45 0.95 1.68 8.67
N LEU A 46 1.72 0.62 8.35
CA LEU A 46 1.21 -0.74 8.15
C LEU A 46 0.49 -1.28 9.39
N LYS A 47 0.99 -0.96 10.60
CA LYS A 47 0.35 -1.40 11.86
C LYS A 47 -1.02 -0.78 12.07
N ASN A 48 -1.23 0.43 11.54
CA ASN A 48 -2.45 1.22 11.67
C ASN A 48 -3.16 1.39 10.32
N CYS A 49 -2.96 0.45 9.38
CA CYS A 49 -3.49 0.59 8.03
C CYS A 49 -5.02 0.74 8.05
N SER A 50 -5.52 1.64 7.21
CA SER A 50 -6.95 1.82 7.02
C SER A 50 -7.56 0.60 6.33
N PRO A 51 -8.82 0.25 6.61
CA PRO A 51 -9.50 -0.79 5.87
C PRO A 51 -9.67 -0.40 4.40
N ILE A 52 -9.40 -1.35 3.50
CA ILE A 52 -9.63 -1.19 2.06
C ILE A 52 -11.13 -1.27 1.80
N GLY A 53 -11.66 -0.36 0.99
CA GLY A 53 -13.11 -0.29 0.71
C GLY A 53 -13.97 -0.06 1.96
N GLY A 54 -13.38 0.47 3.04
CA GLY A 54 -14.06 0.80 4.30
C GLY A 54 -14.39 -0.39 5.21
N THR A 55 -14.21 -1.64 4.76
CA THR A 55 -14.64 -2.84 5.50
C THR A 55 -13.59 -3.95 5.55
N TYR A 56 -12.67 -4.01 4.59
CA TYR A 56 -11.68 -5.08 4.52
C TYR A 56 -10.39 -4.69 5.25
N HIS A 57 -10.06 -5.41 6.33
CA HIS A 57 -8.80 -5.24 7.05
C HIS A 57 -7.75 -6.21 6.47
N PRO A 58 -6.76 -5.73 5.71
CA PRO A 58 -5.77 -6.61 5.09
C PRO A 58 -4.91 -7.30 6.15
N PRO A 59 -4.38 -8.52 5.86
CA PRO A 59 -3.46 -9.20 6.76
C PRO A 59 -2.24 -8.32 7.04
N LYS A 60 -1.81 -8.30 8.30
CA LYS A 60 -0.58 -7.58 8.69
C LYS A 60 0.60 -8.15 7.92
N ASN A 61 1.46 -7.27 7.39
CA ASN A 61 2.61 -7.62 6.54
C ASN A 61 2.26 -8.28 5.20
N SER A 62 1.07 -8.00 4.64
CA SER A 62 0.73 -8.36 3.26
C SER A 62 0.99 -7.20 2.30
N LEU A 63 1.10 -7.50 0.99
CA LEU A 63 1.12 -6.47 -0.05
C LEU A 63 -0.18 -5.64 -0.04
N LEU A 64 -1.33 -6.23 0.30
CA LEU A 64 -2.59 -5.48 0.42
C LEU A 64 -2.54 -4.41 1.50
N ALA A 65 -1.89 -4.69 2.65
CA ALA A 65 -1.66 -3.66 3.66
C ALA A 65 -0.76 -2.55 3.12
N GLY A 66 0.27 -2.90 2.33
CA GLY A 66 1.12 -1.94 1.63
C GLY A 66 0.34 -1.07 0.64
N TYR A 67 -0.56 -1.67 -0.14
CA TYR A 67 -1.45 -0.97 -1.05
C TYR A 67 -2.30 0.08 -0.30
N SER A 68 -2.96 -0.34 0.79
CA SER A 68 -3.79 0.57 1.60
C SER A 68 -3.00 1.77 2.12
N VAL A 69 -1.77 1.53 2.61
CA VAL A 69 -0.90 2.58 3.14
C VAL A 69 -0.47 3.56 2.04
N LEU A 70 -0.07 3.05 0.87
CA LEU A 70 0.34 3.87 -0.27
C LEU A 70 -0.83 4.71 -0.80
N GLU A 71 -2.04 4.17 -0.82
CA GLU A 71 -3.24 4.87 -1.27
C GLU A 71 -3.68 5.98 -0.31
N ASN A 72 -3.61 5.74 1.00
CA ASN A 72 -4.33 6.58 1.96
C ASN A 72 -3.45 7.40 2.90
N SER A 73 -2.19 7.03 3.14
CA SER A 73 -1.44 7.58 4.29
C SER A 73 0.05 7.84 4.07
N PHE A 74 0.64 7.29 3.02
CA PHE A 74 2.08 7.43 2.79
C PHE A 74 2.47 8.79 2.20
N PHE A 75 1.76 9.21 1.15
CA PHE A 75 2.01 10.45 0.43
C PHE A 75 1.41 11.67 1.14
N ASP A 76 1.83 12.86 0.69
CA ASP A 76 1.36 14.13 1.21
C ASP A 76 -0.15 14.32 0.94
N ILE A 77 -0.81 15.06 1.83
CA ILE A 77 -2.26 15.32 1.74
C ILE A 77 -2.56 16.00 0.40
N GLY A 78 -3.49 15.42 -0.36
CA GLY A 78 -3.92 15.93 -1.68
C GLY A 78 -3.06 15.45 -2.86
N SER A 79 -2.08 14.56 -2.62
CA SER A 79 -1.24 14.02 -3.69
C SER A 79 -1.98 13.15 -4.71
N ASN A 80 -3.13 12.54 -4.36
CA ASN A 80 -3.85 11.54 -5.18
C ASN A 80 -2.89 10.57 -5.91
N PRO A 81 -2.23 9.66 -5.16
CA PRO A 81 -1.20 8.80 -5.73
C PRO A 81 -1.76 7.87 -6.82
N GLU A 82 -1.01 7.72 -7.91
CA GLU A 82 -1.29 6.77 -8.97
C GLU A 82 -0.68 5.42 -8.60
N ILE A 83 -1.51 4.39 -8.40
CA ILE A 83 -1.05 3.07 -7.99
C ILE A 83 -1.19 2.09 -9.15
N ASN A 84 -0.10 1.40 -9.44
CA ASN A 84 -0.03 0.30 -10.38
C ASN A 84 0.46 -0.96 -9.66
N VAL A 85 -0.06 -2.11 -10.04
CA VAL A 85 0.33 -3.40 -9.45
C VAL A 85 0.95 -4.25 -10.55
N GLU A 86 2.20 -4.65 -10.35
CA GLU A 86 2.88 -5.59 -11.23
C GLU A 86 2.89 -6.98 -10.61
N GLY A 87 2.29 -7.94 -11.30
CA GLY A 87 2.15 -9.32 -10.83
C GLY A 87 0.83 -9.59 -10.11
N GLU A 88 0.70 -10.80 -9.56
CA GLU A 88 -0.48 -11.17 -8.77
C GLU A 88 -0.26 -10.76 -7.31
N ILE A 89 -1.06 -9.82 -6.83
CA ILE A 89 -1.25 -9.60 -5.40
C ILE A 89 -2.48 -10.39 -4.94
N GLU A 90 -2.56 -10.69 -3.65
CA GLU A 90 -3.75 -11.31 -3.07
C GLU A 90 -5.00 -10.54 -3.53
N THR A 91 -5.99 -11.27 -4.06
CA THR A 91 -7.25 -10.66 -4.46
C THR A 91 -7.94 -10.16 -3.20
N ILE A 92 -8.34 -8.88 -3.19
CA ILE A 92 -9.29 -8.41 -2.20
C ILE A 92 -10.54 -9.26 -2.37
N PRO A 93 -11.00 -10.01 -1.36
CA PRO A 93 -12.25 -10.73 -1.48
C PRO A 93 -13.35 -9.69 -1.66
N THR A 94 -13.83 -9.53 -2.88
CA THR A 94 -15.10 -8.87 -3.14
C THR A 94 -16.15 -9.75 -2.50
N TYR A 95 -16.68 -9.32 -1.35
CA TYR A 95 -17.99 -9.78 -0.96
C TYR A 95 -18.93 -9.27 -2.05
N ASP A 96 -19.25 -10.13 -3.02
CA ASP A 96 -20.40 -9.93 -3.88
C ASP A 96 -21.56 -9.63 -2.95
N ILE A 97 -22.04 -8.40 -2.98
CA ILE A 97 -23.18 -7.95 -2.18
C ILE A 97 -24.45 -8.50 -2.87
N GLU A 98 -24.52 -9.82 -3.07
CA GLU A 98 -25.67 -10.50 -3.67
C GLU A 98 -26.76 -10.83 -2.64
N ASN A 99 -26.76 -10.21 -1.44
CA ASN A 99 -27.83 -10.42 -0.47
C ASN A 99 -28.12 -9.17 0.37
N ILE A 100 -28.54 -8.09 -0.29
CA ILE A 100 -29.42 -7.12 0.38
C ILE A 100 -30.85 -7.69 0.26
N ILE A 101 -31.31 -8.37 1.30
CA ILE A 101 -32.73 -8.67 1.45
C ILE A 101 -33.41 -7.37 1.90
N TYR A 102 -34.27 -6.83 1.03
CA TYR A 102 -35.14 -5.67 1.29
C TYR A 102 -36.18 -5.96 2.37
#